data_AF-A0A401UNC3-F1
#
_entry.id   AF-A0A401UNC3-F1
#
_cell.length_a   1.000
_cell.length_b   1.000
_cell.length_c   1.000
_cell.angle_alpha   90.00
_cell.angle_beta   90.00
_cell.angle_gamma   90.00
#
_symmetry.space_group_name_H-M   'P 1'
#
loop_
_entity.id
_entity.type
_entity.pdbx_description
1 polymer ?
#
loop_
_entity_poly.entity_id
_entity_poly.type
_entity_poly.pdbx_seq_one_letter_code
_entity_poly.pdbx_strand_id
1 'polypeptide(L)'
;MNLDVNTPIDDLLETWATYSQKLFYTMLTSKSEIEEFNKVKLVLKTKGITNLEIHNVYDKEYILHYTKQGGLFKKTFILEK
;
A
#
# COMPACT_ATOMS: atom_id res chain seq x y z
N MET A 1 -11.31 4.12 7.75
CA MET A 1 -11.07 5.42 7.09
C MET A 1 -12.01 5.56 5.89
N ASN A 2 -12.45 6.77 5.48
CA ASN A 2 -13.34 6.90 4.31
C ASN A 2 -12.51 6.98 3.01
N LEU A 3 -11.98 5.84 2.58
CA LEU A 3 -11.11 5.75 1.40
C LEU A 3 -11.94 5.83 0.12
N ASP A 4 -11.70 6.82 -0.71
CA ASP A 4 -12.30 6.97 -2.04
C ASP A 4 -11.31 7.46 -3.10
N VAL A 5 -11.79 7.72 -4.32
CA VAL A 5 -10.97 8.17 -5.46
C VAL A 5 -10.32 9.54 -5.27
N ASN A 6 -10.76 10.35 -4.31
CA ASN A 6 -10.16 11.64 -3.98
C ASN A 6 -9.02 11.51 -2.97
N THR A 7 -8.90 10.36 -2.28
CA THR A 7 -7.79 10.07 -1.37
C THR A 7 -6.45 10.27 -2.09
N PRO A 8 -5.49 10.99 -1.50
CA PRO A 8 -4.14 11.12 -2.04
C PRO A 8 -3.53 9.75 -2.34
N ILE A 9 -2.79 9.65 -3.46
CA ILE A 9 -2.10 8.40 -3.83
C ILE A 9 -1.14 7.99 -2.72
N ASP A 10 -0.46 8.95 -2.10
CA ASP A 10 0.50 8.71 -1.04
C ASP A 10 -0.10 7.98 0.16
N ASP A 11 -1.24 8.46 0.67
CA ASP A 11 -1.96 7.84 1.77
C ASP A 11 -2.44 6.42 1.40
N LEU A 12 -2.89 6.22 0.15
CA LEU A 12 -3.31 4.91 -0.36
C LEU A 12 -2.13 3.93 -0.43
N LEU A 13 -0.97 4.39 -0.88
CA LEU A 13 0.25 3.59 -0.98
C LEU A 13 0.75 3.18 0.42
N GLU A 14 0.75 4.12 1.37
CA GLU A 14 1.13 3.87 2.76
C GLU A 14 0.18 2.88 3.45
N THR A 15 -1.12 3.07 3.24
CA THR A 15 -2.15 2.15 3.77
C THR A 15 -2.01 0.76 3.17
N TRP A 16 -1.77 0.65 1.86
CA TRP A 16 -1.52 -0.62 1.18
C TRP A 16 -0.27 -1.32 1.74
N ALA A 17 0.81 -0.57 1.95
CA ALA A 17 2.05 -1.11 2.50
C ALA A 17 1.85 -1.62 3.94
N THR A 18 1.13 -0.86 4.77
CA THR A 18 0.80 -1.22 6.15
C THR A 18 0.01 -2.53 6.22
N TYR A 19 -1.06 -2.67 5.43
CA TYR A 19 -1.83 -3.91 5.40
C TYR A 19 -1.05 -5.09 4.81
N SER A 20 -0.19 -4.85 3.83
CA SER A 20 0.67 -5.89 3.25
C SER A 20 1.67 -6.42 4.26
N GLN A 21 2.28 -5.55 5.08
CA GLN A 21 3.13 -5.97 6.19
C GLN A 21 2.34 -6.75 7.24
N LYS A 22 1.16 -6.25 7.65
CA LYS A 22 0.28 -6.99 8.58
C LYS A 22 -0.06 -8.38 8.04
N LEU A 23 -0.33 -8.51 6.73
CA LEU A 23 -0.62 -9.80 6.10
C LEU A 23 0.59 -10.74 6.16
N PHE A 24 1.79 -10.24 5.83
CA PHE A 24 3.04 -11.02 5.87
C PHE A 24 3.36 -11.52 7.29
N TYR A 25 3.19 -10.66 8.29
CA TYR A 25 3.38 -11.02 9.70
C TYR A 25 2.18 -11.73 10.33
N THR A 26 1.18 -12.16 9.54
CA THR A 26 -0.05 -12.85 9.99
C THR A 26 -0.90 -12.08 11.01
N MET A 27 -0.70 -10.76 11.09
CA MET A 27 -1.43 -9.85 11.99
C MET A 27 -2.72 -9.30 11.37
N LEU A 28 -2.88 -9.41 10.05
CA LEU A 28 -4.11 -8.99 9.36
C LEU A 28 -5.20 -10.06 9.53
N THR A 29 -6.01 -9.93 10.58
CA THR A 29 -6.97 -10.97 10.98
C THR A 29 -8.42 -10.51 10.99
N SER A 30 -8.67 -9.21 11.10
CA SER A 30 -10.06 -8.72 11.18
C SER A 30 -10.69 -8.62 9.79
N LYS A 31 -11.97 -9.01 9.70
CA LYS A 31 -12.76 -8.90 8.47
C LYS A 31 -12.81 -7.46 7.95
N SER A 32 -12.96 -6.49 8.85
CA SER A 32 -12.98 -5.06 8.51
C SER A 32 -11.67 -4.58 7.89
N GLU A 33 -10.52 -5.00 8.42
CA GLU A 33 -9.22 -4.63 7.82
C GLU A 33 -9.01 -5.30 6.46
N ILE A 34 -9.48 -6.54 6.27
CA ILE A 34 -9.43 -7.20 4.97
C ILE A 34 -10.30 -6.47 3.93
N GLU A 35 -11.51 -6.06 4.32
CA GLU A 35 -12.40 -5.26 3.48
C GLU A 35 -11.77 -3.91 3.13
N GLU A 36 -11.17 -3.22 4.11
CA GLU A 36 -10.47 -1.97 3.91
C GLU A 36 -9.27 -2.15 2.98
N PHE A 37 -8.48 -3.21 3.15
CA PHE A 37 -7.36 -3.52 2.28
C PHE A 37 -7.80 -3.80 0.83
N ASN A 38 -8.90 -4.53 0.65
CA ASN A 38 -9.49 -4.76 -0.68
C ASN A 38 -9.98 -3.46 -1.31
N LYS A 39 -10.55 -2.55 -0.52
CA LYS A 39 -10.96 -1.21 -0.97
C LYS A 39 -9.76 -0.39 -1.43
N VAL A 40 -8.65 -0.39 -0.67
CA VAL A 40 -7.40 0.29 -1.05
C VAL A 40 -6.89 -0.23 -2.40
N LYS A 41 -6.81 -1.57 -2.57
CA LYS A 41 -6.39 -2.20 -3.83
C LYS A 41 -7.26 -1.76 -5.01
N LEU A 42 -8.57 -1.70 -4.81
CA LEU A 42 -9.51 -1.26 -5.84
C LEU A 42 -9.27 0.20 -6.23
N VAL A 43 -9.13 1.10 -5.25
CA VAL A 43 -8.90 2.53 -5.51
C VAL A 43 -7.54 2.79 -6.17
N LEU A 44 -6.49 2.08 -5.77
CA LEU A 44 -5.18 2.15 -6.44
C LEU A 44 -5.29 1.73 -7.91
N LYS A 45 -6.01 0.63 -8.18
CA LYS A 45 -6.25 0.16 -9.55
C LYS A 45 -7.04 1.17 -10.37
N THR A 46 -8.08 1.80 -9.83
CA THR A 46 -8.84 2.84 -10.56
C THR A 46 -8.00 4.07 -10.86
N LYS A 47 -6.99 4.37 -10.03
CA LYS A 47 -5.99 5.42 -10.26
C LYS A 47 -4.86 5.01 -11.22
N GLY A 48 -4.93 3.81 -11.81
CA GLY A 48 -3.95 3.31 -12.75
C GLY A 48 -2.64 2.86 -12.10
N ILE A 49 -2.66 2.56 -10.80
CA ILE A 49 -1.52 2.00 -10.07
C ILE A 49 -1.59 0.47 -10.13
N THR A 50 -0.50 -0.16 -10.58
CA THR A 50 -0.36 -1.62 -10.71
C THR A 50 1.03 -2.07 -10.27
N ASN A 51 1.26 -3.39 -10.19
CA ASN A 51 2.56 -4.00 -9.87
C ASN A 51 3.19 -3.43 -8.58
N LEU A 52 2.41 -3.35 -7.50
CA LEU A 52 2.93 -2.88 -6.21
C LEU A 52 3.79 -3.96 -5.56
N GLU A 53 5.01 -3.61 -5.17
CA GLU A 53 5.97 -4.49 -4.52
C GLU A 53 6.66 -3.75 -3.38
N ILE A 54 6.85 -4.44 -2.25
CA ILE A 54 7.61 -3.91 -1.10
C ILE A 54 8.97 -4.58 -1.10
N HIS A 55 10.01 -3.75 -1.11
CA HIS A 55 11.41 -4.13 -1.01
C HIS A 55 12.00 -3.61 0.31
N ASN A 56 13.11 -4.22 0.75
CA ASN A 56 13.89 -3.83 1.94
C ASN A 56 13.13 -3.82 3.28
N VAL A 57 12.13 -4.69 3.47
CA VAL A 57 11.28 -4.74 4.68
C VAL A 57 12.04 -5.06 6.00
N TYR A 58 13.34 -5.33 5.95
CA TYR A 58 14.18 -5.67 7.10
C TYR A 58 14.82 -4.46 7.78
N ASP A 59 14.96 -3.35 7.04
CA ASP A 59 15.51 -2.12 7.57
C ASP A 59 14.36 -1.24 8.09
N LYS A 60 14.66 -0.19 8.86
CA LYS A 60 13.65 0.79 9.33
C LYS A 60 13.05 1.63 8.18
N GLU A 61 13.20 1.15 6.96
CA GLU A 61 12.72 1.73 5.74
C GLU A 61 12.11 0.62 4.90
N TYR A 62 11.10 0.95 4.12
CA TYR A 62 10.67 0.07 3.04
C TYR A 62 10.57 0.88 1.76
N ILE A 63 10.91 0.22 0.65
CA ILE A 63 10.84 0.82 -0.68
C ILE A 63 9.64 0.20 -1.39
N LEU A 64 8.69 1.06 -1.75
CA LEU A 64 7.53 0.68 -2.53
C LEU A 64 7.80 0.93 -4.00
N HIS A 65 7.83 -0.13 -4.79
CA HIS A 65 7.84 -0.05 -6.25
C HIS A 65 6.40 -0.17 -6.75
N TYR A 66 6.04 0.64 -7.75
CA TYR A 66 4.74 0.55 -8.40
C TYR A 66 4.80 1.09 -9.83
N THR A 67 3.92 0.60 -10.67
CA THR A 67 3.69 1.13 -12.01
C THR A 67 2.53 2.11 -11.98
N LYS A 68 2.66 3.27 -12.63
CA LYS A 68 1.57 4.22 -12.87
C LYS A 68 1.55 4.59 -14.34
N GLN A 69 0.45 4.30 -15.04
CA GLN A 69 0.28 4.62 -16.48
C GLN A 69 1.46 4.13 -17.35
N GLY A 70 2.03 2.96 -17.02
CA GLY A 70 3.17 2.37 -17.74
C GLY A 70 4.55 2.86 -17.29
N GLY A 71 4.64 3.92 -16.47
CA GLY A 71 5.90 4.35 -15.86
C GLY A 71 6.20 3.57 -14.57
N LEU A 72 7.48 3.27 -14.33
CA LEU A 72 7.95 2.69 -13.08
C LEU A 72 8.30 3.77 -12.08
N PHE A 73 7.76 3.66 -10.87
CA PHE A 73 7.96 4.60 -9.78
C PHE A 73 8.46 3.86 -8.54
N LYS A 74 9.24 4.57 -7.73
CA LYS A 74 9.70 4.11 -6.43
C LYS A 74 9.44 5.17 -5.37
N LYS A 75 9.00 4.75 -4.20
CA LYS A 75 8.83 5.61 -3.03
C LYS A 75 9.42 4.95 -1.79
N THR A 76 10.28 5.67 -1.09
CA THR A 76 10.85 5.21 0.18
C THR A 76 10.00 5.74 1.32
N PHE A 77 9.68 4.86 2.26
CA PHE A 77 9.00 5.20 3.50
C PHE A 77 9.90 4.82 4.66
N ILE A 78 10.04 5.73 5.63
CA ILE A 78 10.79 5.49 6.86
C ILE A 78 9.79 5.12 7.94
N LEU A 79 10.01 3.98 8.58
CA LEU A 79 9.25 3.55 9.75
C LEU A 79 9.80 4.29 10.97
N GLU A 80 9.23 5.44 11.29
CA GLU A 80 9.50 6.10 12.58
C GLU A 80 8.90 5.24 13.72
N LYS A 81 9.68 5.08 14.79
CA LYS A 81 9.35 4.26 15.97
C LYS A 81 8.37 4.97 16.91
#